data_AF-A0A3R6F611-F1
#
_entry.id   AF-A0A3R6F611-F1
#
_cell.length_a   1.000
_cell.length_b   1.000
_cell.length_c   1.000
_cell.angle_alpha   90.00
_cell.angle_beta   90.00
_cell.angle_gamma   90.00
#
_symmetry.space_group_name_H-M   'P 1'
#
loop_
_entity.id
_entity.type
_entity.pdbx_description
1 polymer ?
#
loop_
_entity_poly.entity_id
_entity_poly.type
_entity_poly.pdbx_seq_one_letter_code
_entity_poly.pdbx_strand_id
1 'polypeptide(L)'
;MKEKYYYQAKERILRNREIYRLHAVEGMRSTAIAEKVGISLRGVYRAFAIFERENPLEVEAMKKQGKSVTPEDYQKLLEEISSLKKDLSQERLRADFYEEMVAFGKEVYGIDLKKAGTK
;
A
#
# COMPACT_ATOMS: atom_id res chain seq x y z
N MET A 1 44.42 -1.68 -8.42
CA MET A 1 43.60 -0.61 -7.78
C MET A 1 42.45 -0.12 -8.68
N LYS A 2 42.65 0.17 -9.97
CA LYS A 2 41.63 0.73 -10.88
C LYS A 2 40.38 -0.17 -11.09
N GLU A 3 40.56 -1.48 -11.21
CA GLU A 3 39.44 -2.41 -11.40
C GLU A 3 38.47 -2.43 -10.21
N LYS A 4 38.99 -2.44 -8.97
CA LYS A 4 38.14 -2.45 -7.76
C LYS A 4 37.20 -1.23 -7.72
N TYR A 5 37.70 -0.05 -8.09
CA TYR A 5 36.87 1.16 -8.17
C TYR A 5 35.82 1.08 -9.27
N TYR A 6 36.16 0.47 -10.41
CA TYR A 6 35.22 0.26 -11.51
C TYR A 6 34.04 -0.63 -11.08
N TYR A 7 34.31 -1.75 -10.42
CA TYR A 7 33.25 -2.64 -9.92
C TYR A 7 32.36 -1.96 -8.88
N GLN A 8 32.96 -1.24 -7.93
CA GLN A 8 32.21 -0.48 -6.93
C GLN A 8 31.33 0.62 -7.54
N ALA A 9 31.81 1.30 -8.58
CA ALA A 9 31.03 2.30 -9.30
C ALA A 9 29.85 1.65 -10.04
N LYS A 10 30.07 0.51 -10.69
CA LYS A 10 29.02 -0.24 -11.40
C LYS A 10 27.94 -0.74 -10.45
N GLU A 11 28.31 -1.31 -9.30
CA GLU A 11 27.37 -1.73 -8.26
C GLU A 11 26.53 -0.55 -7.74
N ARG A 12 27.14 0.63 -7.58
CA ARG A 12 26.40 1.83 -7.16
C ARG A 12 25.33 2.22 -8.18
N ILE A 13 25.65 2.19 -9.47
CA ILE A 13 24.70 2.51 -10.54
C ILE A 13 23.55 1.51 -10.54
N LEU A 14 23.85 0.22 -10.48
CA LEU A 14 22.83 -0.84 -10.45
C LEU A 14 21.92 -0.71 -9.23
N ARG A 15 22.49 -0.43 -8.05
CA ARG A 15 21.71 -0.22 -6.83
C ARG A 15 20.81 1.01 -6.94
N ASN A 16 21.30 2.13 -7.47
CA ASN A 16 20.49 3.34 -7.62
C ASN A 16 19.32 3.12 -8.60
N ARG A 17 19.57 2.40 -9.70
CA ARG A 17 18.54 1.99 -10.66
C ARG A 17 17.48 1.11 -10.00
N GLU A 18 17.88 0.12 -9.21
CA GLU A 18 16.94 -0.76 -8.51
C GLU A 18 16.11 0.02 -7.48
N ILE A 19 16.74 0.89 -6.68
CA ILE A 19 16.03 1.78 -5.74
C ILE A 19 14.96 2.60 -6.48
N TYR A 20 15.28 3.14 -7.66
CA TYR A 20 14.32 3.92 -8.45
C TYR A 20 13.19 3.05 -9.01
N ARG A 21 13.49 1.85 -9.53
CA ARG A 21 12.50 0.89 -10.03
C ARG A 21 11.49 0.52 -8.93
N LEU A 22 11.97 0.21 -7.73
CA LEU A 22 11.13 -0.13 -6.58
C LEU A 22 10.16 1.01 -6.21
N HIS A 23 10.56 2.27 -6.43
CA HIS A 23 9.69 3.42 -6.21
C HIS A 23 8.73 3.66 -7.38
N ALA A 24 9.25 3.84 -8.60
CA ALA A 24 8.48 4.31 -9.74
C ALA A 24 7.62 3.21 -10.39
N VAL A 25 8.08 1.96 -10.39
CA VAL A 25 7.40 0.83 -11.02
C VAL A 25 6.57 0.09 -9.97
N GLU A 26 7.16 -0.30 -8.85
CA GLU A 26 6.47 -1.10 -7.82
C GLU A 26 5.65 -0.26 -6.83
N GLY A 27 5.80 1.07 -6.85
CA GLY A 27 5.04 1.97 -5.96
C GLY A 27 5.40 1.87 -4.48
N MET A 28 6.57 1.30 -4.13
CA MET A 28 6.94 1.15 -2.72
C MET A 28 7.29 2.49 -2.06
N ARG A 29 6.90 2.63 -0.79
CA ARG A 29 7.25 3.79 0.04
C ARG A 29 8.75 3.83 0.30
N SER A 30 9.31 5.04 0.37
CA SER A 30 10.76 5.24 0.60
C SER A 30 11.27 4.59 1.89
N THR A 31 10.44 4.50 2.93
CA THR A 31 10.77 3.79 4.18
C THR A 31 10.92 2.28 3.98
N ALA A 32 9.98 1.65 3.27
CA ALA A 32 10.05 0.23 2.94
C ALA A 32 11.25 -0.09 2.02
N ILE A 33 11.58 0.82 1.09
CA ILE A 33 12.77 0.69 0.25
C ILE A 33 14.04 0.80 1.08
N ALA A 34 14.10 1.74 2.03
CA ALA A 34 15.24 1.90 2.94
C ALA A 34 15.50 0.62 3.76
N GLU A 35 14.45 0.04 4.32
CA GLU A 35 14.51 -1.24 5.05
C GLU A 35 14.95 -2.39 4.15
N LYS A 36 14.32 -2.54 2.97
CA LYS A 36 14.60 -3.63 2.02
C LYS A 36 16.03 -3.61 1.48
N VAL A 37 16.57 -2.43 1.20
CA VAL A 37 17.92 -2.26 0.63
C VAL A 37 18.99 -2.14 1.72
N GLY A 38 18.59 -1.89 2.98
CA GLY A 38 19.52 -1.75 4.11
C GLY A 38 20.27 -0.42 4.09
N ILE A 39 19.64 0.67 3.67
CA ILE A 39 20.24 2.01 3.62
C ILE A 39 19.38 3.05 4.33
N SER A 40 19.99 4.14 4.78
CA SER A 40 19.23 5.26 5.35
C SER A 40 18.23 5.85 4.36
N LEU A 41 17.13 6.42 4.88
CA LEU A 41 16.14 7.13 4.09
C LEU A 41 16.75 8.27 3.25
N ARG A 42 17.71 9.01 3.82
CA ARG A 42 18.49 10.02 3.10
C ARG A 42 19.31 9.42 1.95
N GLY A 43 19.76 8.18 2.11
CA GLY A 43 20.43 7.42 1.05
C GLY A 43 19.48 7.10 -0.11
N VAL A 44 18.25 6.70 0.19
CA VAL A 44 17.19 6.46 -0.82
C VAL A 44 16.92 7.74 -1.62
N TYR A 45 16.65 8.86 -0.96
CA TYR A 45 16.41 10.13 -1.68
C TYR A 45 17.61 10.59 -2.50
N ARG A 46 18.85 10.39 -2.01
CA ARG A 46 20.05 10.65 -2.81
C ARG A 46 20.15 9.75 -4.03
N ALA A 47 19.80 8.48 -3.91
CA ALA A 47 19.78 7.56 -5.04
C ALA A 47 18.75 7.99 -6.10
N PHE A 48 17.57 8.46 -5.68
CA PHE A 48 16.58 9.04 -6.61
C PHE A 48 17.17 10.22 -7.38
N ALA A 49 17.67 11.24 -6.68
CA ALA A 49 18.19 12.45 -7.30
C ALA A 49 19.36 12.17 -8.26
N ILE A 50 20.26 11.24 -7.88
CA ILE A 50 21.39 10.84 -8.73
C ILE A 50 20.88 10.12 -9.99
N PHE A 51 19.97 9.16 -9.83
CA PHE A 51 19.47 8.36 -10.94
C PHE A 51 18.65 9.20 -11.93
N GLU A 52 17.79 10.09 -11.45
CA GLU A 52 17.00 11.02 -12.28
C GLU A 52 17.90 11.94 -13.10
N ARG A 53 18.94 12.48 -12.47
CA ARG A 53 19.89 13.38 -13.15
C ARG A 53 20.72 12.65 -14.20
N GLU A 54 21.14 11.42 -13.91
CA GLU A 54 22.04 10.66 -14.79
C GLU A 54 21.29 9.92 -15.92
N ASN A 55 20.01 9.57 -15.73
CA ASN A 55 19.23 8.73 -16.66
C ASN A 55 17.80 9.26 -16.91
N PRO A 56 17.63 10.50 -17.42
CA PRO A 56 16.31 11.12 -17.56
C PRO A 56 15.34 10.34 -18.46
N LEU A 57 15.82 9.76 -19.57
CA LEU A 57 14.99 8.98 -20.50
C LEU A 57 14.46 7.68 -19.86
N GLU A 58 15.29 7.00 -19.08
CA GLU A 58 14.89 5.77 -18.40
C GLU A 58 13.87 6.05 -17.29
N VAL A 59 14.04 7.18 -16.59
CA VAL A 59 13.07 7.64 -15.58
C VAL A 59 11.69 7.88 -16.17
N GLU A 60 11.60 8.54 -17.33
CA GLU A 60 10.32 8.76 -18.00
C GLU A 60 9.65 7.44 -18.41
N ALA A 61 10.44 6.48 -18.91
CA ALA A 61 9.93 5.15 -19.26
C ALA A 61 9.41 4.41 -18.02
N MET A 62 10.17 4.40 -16.92
CA MET A 62 9.78 3.73 -15.67
C MET A 62 8.52 4.34 -15.05
N LYS A 63 8.38 5.67 -15.09
CA LYS A 63 7.16 6.37 -14.60
C LYS A 63 5.92 5.99 -15.39
N LYS A 64 6.06 5.72 -16.70
CA LYS A 64 4.95 5.29 -17.56
C LYS A 64 4.64 3.79 -17.44
N GLN A 65 5.63 2.98 -17.07
CA GLN A 65 5.49 1.53 -17.02
C GLN A 65 4.51 1.06 -15.93
N GLY A 66 4.55 1.67 -14.74
CA GLY A 66 3.73 1.26 -13.60
C GLY A 66 3.96 -0.21 -13.17
N LYS A 67 3.25 -0.66 -12.13
CA LYS A 67 3.37 -2.06 -11.67
C LYS A 67 2.66 -2.99 -12.65
N SER A 68 3.34 -4.00 -13.18
CA SER A 68 2.67 -5.05 -13.96
C SER A 68 1.74 -5.84 -13.05
N VAL A 69 0.43 -5.68 -13.22
CA VAL A 69 -0.58 -6.43 -12.45
C VAL A 69 -0.54 -7.88 -12.90
N THR A 70 -0.26 -8.78 -11.97
CA THR A 70 -0.23 -10.22 -12.21
C THR A 70 -1.59 -10.86 -11.94
N PRO A 71 -1.90 -12.05 -12.52
CA PRO A 71 -3.12 -12.78 -12.19
C PRO A 71 -3.26 -13.09 -10.68
N GLU A 72 -2.14 -13.29 -9.99
CA GLU A 72 -2.10 -13.52 -8.54
C GLU A 72 -2.52 -12.29 -7.74
N ASP A 73 -2.14 -11.09 -8.18
CA ASP A 73 -2.60 -9.84 -7.55
C ASP A 73 -4.11 -9.69 -7.68
N TYR A 74 -4.69 -10.12 -8.81
CA TYR A 74 -6.14 -10.10 -9.02
C TYR A 74 -6.88 -11.10 -8.13
N GLN A 75 -6.34 -12.32 -7.96
CA GLN A 75 -6.92 -13.30 -7.04
C GLN A 75 -6.95 -12.80 -5.60
N LYS A 76 -5.85 -12.21 -5.12
CA LYS A 76 -5.81 -11.61 -3.78
C LYS A 76 -6.84 -10.51 -3.59
N LEU A 77 -7.02 -9.66 -4.62
CA LEU A 77 -8.03 -8.61 -4.58
C LEU A 77 -9.45 -9.19 -4.50
N LEU A 78 -9.73 -10.27 -5.22
CA LEU A 78 -11.03 -10.95 -5.16
C LEU A 78 -11.29 -11.58 -3.78
N GLU A 79 -10.26 -12.18 -3.16
CA GLU A 79 -10.35 -12.73 -1.80
C GLU A 79 -10.67 -11.62 -0.78
N GLU A 80 -9.98 -10.48 -0.87
CA GLU A 80 -10.20 -9.34 0.02
C GLU A 80 -11.61 -8.75 -0.17
N ILE A 81 -12.08 -8.60 -1.41
CA ILE A 81 -13.46 -8.16 -1.70
C ILE A 81 -14.48 -9.15 -1.12
N SER A 82 -14.24 -10.45 -1.23
CA SER A 82 -15.12 -11.48 -0.68
C SER A 82 -15.21 -11.39 0.85
N SER A 83 -14.06 -11.24 1.52
CA SER A 83 -14.00 -11.05 2.97
C SER A 83 -14.76 -9.79 3.40
N LEU A 84 -14.47 -8.65 2.76
CA LEU A 84 -15.11 -7.37 3.09
C LEU A 84 -16.62 -7.39 2.89
N LYS A 85 -17.11 -8.07 1.84
CA LYS A 85 -18.55 -8.23 1.61
C LYS A 85 -19.22 -9.05 2.71
N LYS A 86 -18.54 -10.09 3.22
CA LYS A 86 -19.03 -10.92 4.32
C LYS A 86 -19.07 -10.12 5.63
N ASP A 87 -18.04 -9.35 5.92
CA ASP A 87 -18.01 -8.51 7.12
C ASP A 87 -19.11 -7.44 7.06
N LEU A 88 -19.31 -6.83 5.90
CA LEU A 88 -20.36 -5.84 5.70
C LEU A 88 -21.77 -6.43 5.88
N SER A 89 -22.03 -7.65 5.39
CA SER A 89 -23.34 -8.27 5.57
C SER A 89 -23.61 -8.63 7.03
N GLN A 90 -22.59 -9.07 7.76
CA GLN A 90 -22.69 -9.37 9.18
C GLN A 90 -22.96 -8.11 10.02
N GLU A 91 -22.24 -7.01 9.74
CA GLU A 91 -22.47 -5.73 10.43
C GLU A 91 -23.85 -5.13 10.12
N ARG A 92 -24.35 -5.29 8.88
CA ARG A 92 -25.72 -4.90 8.53
C ARG A 92 -26.76 -5.68 9.32
N LEU A 93 -26.67 -7.02 9.34
CA LEU A 93 -27.59 -7.86 10.10
C LEU A 93 -27.59 -7.50 11.60
N ARG A 94 -26.41 -7.20 12.15
CA ARG A 94 -26.28 -6.74 13.53
C ARG A 94 -26.97 -5.39 13.76
N ALA A 95 -26.82 -4.45 12.83
CA ALA A 95 -27.48 -3.16 12.89
C ALA A 95 -29.00 -3.29 12.83
N ASP A 96 -29.52 -4.11 11.90
CA ASP A 96 -30.95 -4.39 11.74
C ASP A 96 -31.52 -5.00 13.03
N PHE A 97 -30.83 -5.97 13.63
CA PHE A 97 -31.24 -6.57 14.91
C PHE A 97 -31.32 -5.56 16.05
N TYR A 98 -30.37 -4.62 16.14
CA TYR A 98 -30.45 -3.57 17.15
C TYR A 98 -31.67 -2.66 16.96
N GLU A 99 -32.04 -2.37 15.72
CA GLU A 99 -33.23 -1.57 15.42
C GLU A 99 -34.50 -2.31 15.82
N GLU A 100 -34.59 -3.60 15.54
CA GLU A 100 -35.70 -4.45 15.98
C GLU A 100 -35.79 -4.53 17.51
N MET A 101 -34.68 -4.71 18.22
CA MET A 101 -34.67 -4.78 19.70
C MET A 101 -35.08 -3.46 20.35
N VAL A 102 -34.68 -2.33 19.77
CA VAL A 102 -35.12 -1.00 20.23
C VAL A 102 -36.62 -0.83 20.02
N ALA A 103 -37.14 -1.21 18.85
CA ALA A 103 -38.57 -1.16 18.55
C ALA A 103 -39.39 -2.04 19.51
N PHE A 104 -38.93 -3.28 19.74
CA PHE A 104 -39.58 -4.22 20.66
C PHE A 104 -39.60 -3.73 22.11
N GLY A 105 -38.48 -3.18 22.60
CA GLY A 105 -38.41 -2.62 23.96
C GLY A 105 -39.39 -1.48 24.20
N LYS A 106 -39.60 -0.65 23.16
CA LYS A 106 -40.59 0.42 23.18
C LYS A 106 -42.02 -0.11 23.14
N GLU A 107 -42.30 -1.11 22.31
CA GLU A 107 -43.63 -1.70 22.17
C GLU A 107 -44.08 -2.46 23.42
N VAL A 108 -43.22 -3.31 23.97
CA VAL A 108 -43.59 -4.23 25.06
C VAL A 108 -43.48 -3.59 26.45
N TYR A 109 -42.47 -2.74 26.66
CA TYR A 109 -42.17 -2.19 27.99
C TYR A 109 -42.32 -0.67 28.07
N GLY A 110 -42.61 0.02 26.95
CA GLY A 110 -42.66 1.48 26.91
C GLY A 110 -41.30 2.16 27.15
N ILE A 111 -40.20 1.41 27.05
CA ILE A 111 -38.85 1.91 27.34
C ILE A 111 -38.23 2.44 26.05
N ASP A 112 -37.85 3.72 26.04
CA ASP A 112 -37.16 4.35 24.91
C ASP A 112 -35.65 4.03 24.98
N LEU A 113 -35.25 2.90 24.40
CA LEU A 113 -33.85 2.50 24.31
C LEU A 113 -33.14 3.29 23.21
N LYS A 114 -32.40 4.34 23.57
CA LYS A 114 -31.58 5.09 22.61
C LYS A 114 -30.34 4.29 22.22
N LYS A 115 -30.02 4.27 20.92
CA LYS A 115 -28.75 3.74 20.39
C LYS A 115 -27.60 4.54 21.04
N ALA A 116 -26.63 3.88 21.65
CA ALA A 116 -25.50 4.56 22.27
C ALA A 116 -24.65 5.28 21.18
N GLY A 117 -24.59 6.61 21.23
CA GLY A 117 -23.77 7.42 20.32
C GLY A 117 -24.51 8.52 19.54
N THR A 118 -25.84 8.56 19.55
CA THR A 118 -26.61 9.68 18.98
C THR A 118 -26.74 10.79 20.02
N LYS A 119 -26.02 11.91 19.80
CA LYS A 119 -26.28 13.19 20.48
C LYS A 119 -27.42 13.92 19.79
#